data_AF-A0AAW8M1G6-F1
#
_entry.id   AF-A0AAW8M1G6-F1
#
_cell.length_a   1.000
_cell.length_b   1.000
_cell.length_c   1.000
_cell.angle_alpha   90.00
_cell.angle_beta   90.00
_cell.angle_gamma   90.00
#
_symmetry.space_group_name_H-M   'P 1'
#
loop_
_entity.id
_entity.type
_entity.pdbx_description
1 polymer ?
#
loop_
_entity_poly.entity_id
_entity_poly.type
_entity_poly.pdbx_seq_one_letter_code
_entity_poly.pdbx_strand_id
1 'polypeptide(L)'
;MAGIVFAGTEPEFTGYSAQVELADAGALKPGRHYTAAGMYMFTPTGTIAMADFDGGAFHRSAPITREHVEAVLRRVSGTDVSVTRLDLATTWTDRAFMAVEYRRKHVLLAGDAAHIHSPLGGQGLNLGLGDAMNLGWKLAAVIRGDASPDLLDSYASERQPIASQVLDWSRAQVALMRPSRSSRALEGIIRDLAATRDGATYFAERVWGIGIRYDLGSPQALVGRSAPDFALLDGTRLNEHLRSCHAVLLDFDARPMLGNVAERWSDRLDYVAVDAEDRMGLSALLVRPDGIVAWACDATPDEAELEESIVRWLGVSVLELERPDCG
;
A
#
# COMPACT_ATOMS: atom_id res chain seq x y z
N MET A 1 4.92 -26.62 -0.82
CA MET A 1 4.89 -25.19 -1.21
C MET A 1 4.41 -25.08 -2.64
N ALA A 2 3.66 -24.03 -3.00
CA ALA A 2 3.01 -23.89 -4.31
C ALA A 2 3.95 -23.65 -5.51
N GLY A 3 5.27 -23.68 -5.32
CA GLY A 3 6.27 -23.55 -6.38
C GLY A 3 6.22 -22.21 -7.12
N ILE A 4 5.77 -21.14 -6.46
CA ILE A 4 5.74 -19.78 -6.99
C ILE A 4 7.15 -19.20 -6.84
N VAL A 5 7.69 -18.65 -7.93
CA VAL A 5 9.03 -18.05 -7.94
C VAL A 5 9.01 -16.71 -7.22
N PHE A 6 10.04 -16.46 -6.42
CA PHE A 6 10.29 -15.20 -5.74
C PHE A 6 11.54 -14.54 -6.33
N ALA A 7 11.37 -13.44 -7.04
CA ALA A 7 12.42 -12.82 -7.86
C ALA A 7 12.66 -11.37 -7.44
N GLY A 8 13.92 -10.92 -7.53
CA GLY A 8 14.29 -9.61 -7.02
C GLY A 8 15.78 -9.34 -6.99
N THR A 9 16.16 -8.37 -6.15
CA THR A 9 17.55 -7.91 -5.97
C THR A 9 18.05 -8.27 -4.58
N GLU A 10 19.23 -8.89 -4.55
CA GLU A 10 20.00 -9.17 -3.34
C GLU A 10 20.40 -7.87 -2.60
N PRO A 11 20.69 -7.93 -1.29
CA PRO A 11 20.85 -6.72 -0.48
C PRO A 11 22.20 -6.05 -0.69
N GLU A 12 22.23 -4.74 -0.48
CA GLU A 12 23.46 -3.92 -0.45
C GLU A 12 23.96 -3.64 0.96
N PHE A 13 23.10 -3.79 1.98
CA PHE A 13 23.46 -3.46 3.35
C PHE A 13 22.75 -4.32 4.41
N THR A 14 23.38 -4.45 5.57
CA THR A 14 22.72 -4.88 6.80
C THR A 14 22.22 -3.65 7.55
N GLY A 15 20.91 -3.59 7.72
CA GLY A 15 20.25 -2.61 8.57
C GLY A 15 20.17 -3.12 10.01
N TYR A 16 20.29 -2.21 10.96
CA TYR A 16 20.17 -2.48 12.39
C TYR A 16 19.10 -1.58 12.98
N SER A 17 18.25 -2.14 13.84
CA SER A 17 17.38 -1.39 14.73
C SER A 17 17.68 -1.84 16.15
N ALA A 18 18.12 -0.93 17.00
CA ALA A 18 18.55 -1.23 18.36
C ALA A 18 18.04 -0.22 19.37
N GLN A 19 17.75 -0.70 20.57
CA GLN A 19 17.49 0.11 21.76
C GLN A 19 18.69 -0.05 22.70
N VAL A 20 19.40 1.05 22.95
CA VAL A 20 20.66 1.05 23.69
C VAL A 20 20.71 2.11 24.77
N GLU A 21 21.56 1.88 25.78
CA GLU A 21 22.08 2.94 26.64
C GLU A 21 23.52 3.26 26.24
N LEU A 22 23.82 4.54 26.08
CA LEU A 22 25.16 5.04 25.77
C LEU A 22 25.81 5.59 27.04
N ALA A 23 27.13 5.43 27.18
CA ALA A 23 27.89 6.03 28.27
C ALA A 23 27.82 7.58 28.23
N ASP A 24 27.84 8.14 27.02
CA ASP A 24 27.61 9.56 26.74
C ASP A 24 26.67 9.71 25.55
N ALA A 25 25.40 10.06 25.82
CA ALA A 25 24.41 10.31 24.78
C ALA A 25 24.71 11.57 23.95
N GLY A 26 25.51 12.51 24.48
CA GLY A 26 25.94 13.72 23.79
C GLY A 26 26.96 13.47 22.68
N ALA A 27 27.59 12.28 22.66
CA ALA A 27 28.53 11.89 21.62
C ALA A 27 27.87 11.75 20.24
N LEU A 28 26.57 11.46 20.18
CA LEU A 28 25.81 11.39 18.93
C LEU A 28 24.84 12.56 18.79
N LYS A 29 24.82 13.14 17.61
CA LYS A 29 23.81 14.13 17.24
C LYS A 29 22.47 13.42 16.97
N PRO A 30 21.35 13.86 17.56
CA PRO A 30 20.03 13.35 17.21
C PRO A 30 19.69 13.56 15.73
N GLY A 31 18.77 12.76 15.21
CA GLY A 31 18.32 12.82 13.82
C GLY A 31 19.07 11.88 12.90
N ARG A 32 18.90 12.09 11.58
CA ARG A 32 19.46 11.25 10.51
C ARG A 32 20.77 11.82 9.98
N HIS A 33 21.80 10.99 9.90
CA HIS A 33 23.14 11.37 9.48
C HIS A 33 23.67 10.40 8.44
N TYR A 34 24.15 10.93 7.32
CA TYR A 34 24.87 10.18 6.29
C TYR A 34 26.37 10.37 6.49
N THR A 35 27.12 9.27 6.49
CA THR A 35 28.56 9.27 6.73
C THR A 35 29.30 8.58 5.58
N ALA A 36 30.63 8.54 5.65
CA ALA A 36 31.44 7.82 4.68
C ALA A 36 31.30 6.28 4.78
N ALA A 37 30.73 5.77 5.87
CA ALA A 37 30.57 4.34 6.13
C ALA A 37 29.12 3.86 6.05
N GLY A 38 28.14 4.77 5.93
CA GLY A 38 26.73 4.42 5.81
C GLY A 38 25.80 5.52 6.31
N MET A 39 24.78 5.12 7.08
CA MET A 39 23.79 6.03 7.64
C MET A 39 23.41 5.60 9.04
N TYR A 40 23.24 6.55 9.96
CA TYR A 40 22.61 6.29 11.25
C TYR A 40 21.51 7.31 11.54
N MET A 41 20.52 6.88 12.32
CA MET A 41 19.53 7.72 12.96
C MET A 41 19.56 7.45 14.46
N PHE A 42 19.63 8.51 15.24
CA PHE A 42 19.67 8.44 16.71
C PHE A 42 18.56 9.31 17.31
N THR A 43 17.86 8.79 18.30
CA THR A 43 16.95 9.57 19.15
C THR A 43 17.51 9.66 20.57
N PRO A 44 17.28 10.77 21.31
CA PRO A 44 17.73 10.90 22.70
C PRO A 44 17.19 9.82 23.64
N THR A 45 16.14 9.11 23.24
CA THR A 45 15.57 7.96 23.97
C THR A 45 16.40 6.68 23.85
N GLY A 46 17.55 6.70 23.15
CA GLY A 46 18.42 5.54 22.99
C GLY A 46 18.05 4.63 21.81
N THR A 47 17.12 5.05 20.95
CA THR A 47 16.78 4.30 19.75
C THR A 47 17.76 4.63 18.64
N ILE A 48 18.39 3.60 18.08
CA ILE A 48 19.35 3.71 16.99
C ILE A 48 18.86 2.87 15.80
N ALA A 49 18.85 3.47 14.62
CA ALA A 49 18.79 2.76 13.35
C ALA A 49 20.09 2.98 12.58
N MET A 50 20.66 1.94 11.99
CA MET A 50 21.89 2.03 11.18
C MET A 50 21.72 1.28 9.87
N ALA A 51 22.42 1.73 8.84
CA ALA A 51 22.64 1.00 7.59
C ALA A 51 24.15 0.89 7.35
N ASP A 52 24.65 -0.33 7.38
CA ASP A 52 26.05 -0.68 7.11
C ASP A 52 26.13 -1.40 5.77
N PHE A 53 26.74 -0.77 4.76
CA PHE A 53 26.79 -1.24 3.37
C PHE A 53 27.76 -2.41 3.17
N ASP A 54 27.49 -3.51 3.88
CA ASP A 54 28.26 -4.75 3.94
C ASP A 54 27.72 -5.85 3.00
N GLY A 55 26.78 -5.53 2.11
CA GLY A 55 26.13 -6.52 1.23
C GLY A 55 25.20 -7.49 1.97
N GLY A 56 24.73 -7.13 3.17
CA GLY A 56 23.89 -8.00 3.98
C GLY A 56 24.65 -9.09 4.75
N ALA A 57 25.99 -9.00 4.83
CA ALA A 57 26.85 -10.06 5.34
C ALA A 57 26.55 -10.46 6.80
N PHE A 58 26.12 -9.52 7.65
CA PHE A 58 25.78 -9.84 9.04
C PHE A 58 24.32 -10.30 9.24
N HIS A 59 23.42 -10.05 8.29
CA HIS A 59 22.00 -10.36 8.48
C HIS A 59 21.77 -11.87 8.67
N ARG A 60 21.28 -12.25 9.86
CA ARG A 60 20.99 -13.64 10.27
C ARG A 60 22.19 -14.59 10.21
N SER A 61 23.43 -14.09 10.17
CA SER A 61 24.63 -14.93 10.15
C SER A 61 25.19 -15.25 11.55
N ALA A 62 24.92 -14.40 12.54
CA ALA A 62 25.33 -14.60 13.94
C ALA A 62 24.36 -13.90 14.92
N PRO A 63 24.40 -14.25 16.23
CA PRO A 63 23.68 -13.51 17.25
C PRO A 63 24.14 -12.04 17.34
N ILE A 64 23.21 -11.13 17.60
CA ILE A 64 23.51 -9.70 17.77
C ILE A 64 23.98 -9.46 19.21
N THR A 65 25.21 -9.01 19.39
CA THR A 65 25.77 -8.68 20.70
C THR A 65 25.91 -7.16 20.90
N ARG A 66 26.04 -6.74 22.16
CA ARG A 66 26.31 -5.33 22.53
C ARG A 66 27.60 -4.84 21.86
N GLU A 67 28.65 -5.65 21.92
CA GLU A 67 29.97 -5.34 21.35
C GLU A 67 29.90 -5.19 19.84
N HIS A 68 29.11 -6.03 19.16
CA HIS A 68 28.88 -5.91 17.72
C HIS A 68 28.15 -4.61 17.37
N VAL A 69 27.05 -4.31 18.06
CA VAL A 69 26.29 -3.05 17.86
C VAL A 69 27.19 -1.83 18.09
N GLU A 70 28.01 -1.84 19.16
CA GLU A 70 28.97 -0.78 19.44
C GLU A 70 30.01 -0.65 18.30
N ALA A 71 30.56 -1.75 17.80
CA ALA A 71 31.53 -1.74 16.72
C ALA A 71 30.94 -1.23 15.39
N VAL A 72 29.72 -1.63 15.06
CA VAL A 72 28.97 -1.11 13.89
C VAL A 72 28.69 0.38 14.09
N LEU A 73 28.22 0.79 15.26
CA LEU A 73 27.89 2.18 15.54
C LEU A 73 29.12 3.09 15.47
N ARG A 74 30.27 2.68 16.02
CA ARG A 74 31.53 3.42 15.87
C ARG A 74 31.92 3.56 14.40
N ARG A 75 31.86 2.47 13.64
CA ARG A 75 32.19 2.47 12.20
C ARG A 75 31.26 3.38 11.40
N VAL A 76 29.95 3.23 11.56
CA VAL A 76 28.94 3.98 10.79
C VAL A 76 28.91 5.44 11.21
N SER A 77 28.97 5.76 12.51
CA SER A 77 28.93 7.17 12.96
C SER A 77 30.26 7.90 12.77
N GLY A 78 31.38 7.18 12.77
CA GLY A 78 32.72 7.78 12.81
C GLY A 78 33.07 8.39 14.18
N THR A 79 32.29 8.09 15.21
CA THR A 79 32.47 8.60 16.58
C THR A 79 32.87 7.46 17.52
N ASP A 80 33.79 7.73 18.44
CA ASP A 80 34.10 6.79 19.52
C ASP A 80 33.00 6.82 20.59
N VAL A 81 31.99 5.96 20.42
CA VAL A 81 30.87 5.81 21.34
C VAL A 81 30.95 4.49 22.10
N SER A 82 30.45 4.48 23.33
CA SER A 82 30.40 3.28 24.16
C SER A 82 28.95 2.95 24.51
N VAL A 83 28.52 1.73 24.21
CA VAL A 83 27.19 1.19 24.51
C VAL A 83 27.27 0.47 25.85
N THR A 84 26.66 1.00 26.91
CA THR A 84 26.69 0.39 28.24
C THR A 84 25.68 -0.76 28.36
N ARG A 85 24.54 -0.65 27.68
CA ARG A 85 23.48 -1.66 27.69
C ARG A 85 22.82 -1.80 26.32
N LEU A 86 22.47 -3.04 25.97
CA LEU A 86 21.69 -3.38 24.78
C LEU A 86 20.39 -4.05 25.23
N ASP A 87 19.26 -3.37 25.04
CA ASP A 87 17.94 -3.86 25.48
C ASP A 87 17.26 -4.70 24.40
N LEU A 88 17.33 -4.24 23.15
CA LEU A 88 16.76 -4.90 21.99
C LEU A 88 17.63 -4.63 20.78
N ALA A 89 17.80 -5.63 19.93
CA ALA A 89 18.38 -5.44 18.61
C ALA A 89 17.76 -6.40 17.60
N THR A 90 17.61 -5.92 16.38
CA THR A 90 17.30 -6.74 15.21
C THR A 90 18.09 -6.27 14.01
N THR A 91 18.28 -7.17 13.04
CA THR A 91 18.82 -6.82 11.73
C THR A 91 17.78 -7.00 10.65
N TRP A 92 17.93 -6.23 9.58
CA TRP A 92 17.10 -6.27 8.40
C TRP A 92 17.97 -5.98 7.17
N THR A 93 17.42 -6.11 5.98
CA THR A 93 18.13 -5.82 4.72
C THR A 93 17.26 -5.04 3.78
N ASP A 94 17.84 -4.57 2.68
CA ASP A 94 17.16 -3.96 1.55
C ASP A 94 16.80 -4.92 0.42
N ARG A 95 16.79 -6.24 0.68
CA ARG A 95 16.28 -7.23 -0.27
C ARG A 95 14.92 -6.77 -0.81
N ALA A 96 14.83 -6.63 -2.13
CA ALA A 96 13.61 -6.23 -2.81
C ALA A 96 13.18 -7.34 -3.76
N PHE A 97 12.25 -8.18 -3.30
CA PHE A 97 11.77 -9.37 -4.00
C PHE A 97 10.24 -9.42 -4.03
N MET A 98 9.69 -9.98 -5.11
CA MET A 98 8.26 -10.15 -5.30
C MET A 98 7.96 -11.52 -5.93
N ALA A 99 6.80 -12.07 -5.59
CA ALA A 99 6.26 -13.27 -6.20
C ALA A 99 5.85 -12.97 -7.65
N VAL A 100 6.29 -13.80 -8.59
CA VAL A 100 5.98 -13.62 -10.02
C VAL A 100 4.48 -13.82 -10.31
N GLU A 101 3.79 -14.58 -9.46
CA GLU A 101 2.36 -14.84 -9.52
C GLU A 101 1.75 -14.65 -8.13
N TYR A 102 0.65 -13.91 -8.03
CA TYR A 102 -0.07 -13.72 -6.77
C TYR A 102 -1.16 -14.77 -6.53
N ARG A 103 -1.54 -15.49 -7.58
CA ARG A 103 -2.51 -16.58 -7.56
C ARG A 103 -1.99 -17.74 -8.40
N ARG A 104 -2.02 -18.94 -7.83
CA ARG A 104 -1.83 -20.20 -8.56
C ARG A 104 -2.94 -21.16 -8.17
N LYS A 105 -3.93 -21.31 -9.06
CA LYS A 105 -5.17 -22.05 -8.79
C LYS A 105 -5.87 -21.52 -7.53
N HIS A 106 -5.91 -22.32 -6.46
CA HIS A 106 -6.54 -22.00 -5.17
C HIS A 106 -5.55 -21.51 -4.11
N VAL A 107 -4.28 -21.27 -4.49
CA VAL A 107 -3.28 -20.68 -3.59
C VAL A 107 -3.07 -19.23 -3.96
N LEU A 108 -3.22 -18.32 -3.00
CA LEU A 108 -2.98 -16.90 -3.15
C LEU A 108 -1.93 -16.43 -2.13
N LEU A 109 -1.16 -15.41 -2.49
CA LEU A 109 -0.13 -14.80 -1.63
C LEU A 109 -0.50 -13.33 -1.39
N ALA A 110 -0.32 -12.84 -0.17
CA ALA A 110 -0.52 -11.44 0.21
C ALA A 110 0.51 -11.00 1.25
N GLY A 111 0.80 -9.68 1.31
CA GLY A 111 1.79 -9.12 2.26
C GLY A 111 3.19 -9.65 2.02
N ASP A 112 3.98 -9.83 3.09
CA ASP A 112 5.39 -10.24 3.00
C ASP A 112 5.62 -11.60 2.30
N ALA A 113 4.59 -12.43 2.19
CA ALA A 113 4.64 -13.67 1.40
C ALA A 113 4.65 -13.41 -0.12
N ALA A 114 4.11 -12.28 -0.56
CA ALA A 114 4.05 -11.85 -1.95
C ALA A 114 5.16 -10.84 -2.31
N HIS A 115 5.63 -10.04 -1.36
CA HIS A 115 6.66 -9.02 -1.61
C HIS A 115 7.43 -8.64 -0.35
N ILE A 116 8.74 -8.45 -0.47
CA ILE A 116 9.59 -7.88 0.57
C ILE A 116 10.40 -6.73 -0.01
N HIS A 117 10.66 -5.72 0.80
CA HIS A 117 11.49 -4.57 0.44
C HIS A 117 12.09 -3.96 1.71
N SER A 118 12.95 -2.94 1.54
CA SER A 118 13.52 -2.24 2.69
C SER A 118 12.41 -1.61 3.56
N PRO A 119 12.49 -1.66 4.91
CA PRO A 119 11.52 -1.04 5.80
C PRO A 119 11.55 0.50 5.78
N LEU A 120 12.48 1.09 5.03
CA LEU A 120 12.59 2.53 4.83
C LEU A 120 11.26 3.12 4.33
N GLY A 121 10.77 4.15 5.02
CA GLY A 121 9.50 4.80 4.69
C GLY A 121 8.24 4.09 5.20
N GLY A 122 8.35 2.93 5.88
CA GLY A 122 7.22 2.32 6.60
C GLY A 122 6.10 1.75 5.70
N GLN A 123 6.41 1.35 4.47
CA GLN A 123 5.40 0.97 3.48
C GLN A 123 4.97 -0.51 3.53
N GLY A 124 5.78 -1.41 4.09
CA GLY A 124 5.54 -2.87 3.99
C GLY A 124 4.20 -3.32 4.57
N LEU A 125 3.91 -2.94 5.82
CA LEU A 125 2.62 -3.28 6.46
C LEU A 125 1.44 -2.66 5.70
N ASN A 126 1.57 -1.40 5.26
CA ASN A 126 0.52 -0.70 4.51
C ASN A 126 0.23 -1.40 3.17
N LEU A 127 1.27 -1.86 2.47
CA LEU A 127 1.12 -2.58 1.22
C LEU A 127 0.40 -3.93 1.43
N GLY A 128 0.76 -4.68 2.49
CA GLY A 128 0.11 -5.92 2.85
C GLY A 128 -1.35 -5.76 3.32
N LEU A 129 -1.67 -4.69 4.05
CA LEU A 129 -3.05 -4.34 4.39
C LEU A 129 -3.87 -4.03 3.13
N GLY A 130 -3.30 -3.29 2.18
CA GLY A 130 -3.94 -3.04 0.88
C GLY A 130 -4.21 -4.32 0.09
N ASP A 131 -3.33 -5.31 0.18
CA ASP A 131 -3.56 -6.62 -0.44
C ASP A 131 -4.72 -7.36 0.22
N ALA A 132 -4.76 -7.38 1.55
CA ALA A 132 -5.82 -8.04 2.31
C ALA A 132 -7.18 -7.39 2.05
N MET A 133 -7.25 -6.05 2.04
CA MET A 133 -8.47 -5.29 1.72
C MET A 133 -8.95 -5.59 0.30
N ASN A 134 -8.05 -5.67 -0.68
CA ASN A 134 -8.40 -5.98 -2.05
C ASN A 134 -8.87 -7.43 -2.25
N LEU A 135 -8.19 -8.38 -1.61
CA LEU A 135 -8.45 -9.81 -1.79
C LEU A 135 -9.65 -10.30 -0.99
N GLY A 136 -9.85 -9.78 0.23
CA GLY A 136 -10.81 -10.33 1.20
C GLY A 136 -12.23 -10.40 0.65
N TRP A 137 -12.74 -9.31 0.08
CA TRP A 137 -14.09 -9.26 -0.46
C TRP A 137 -14.25 -10.10 -1.74
N LYS A 138 -13.25 -10.11 -2.62
CA LYS A 138 -13.25 -10.90 -3.87
C LYS A 138 -13.26 -12.40 -3.57
N LEU A 139 -12.44 -12.82 -2.61
CA LEU A 139 -12.39 -14.21 -2.18
C LEU A 139 -13.70 -14.64 -1.52
N ALA A 140 -14.29 -13.78 -0.69
CA ALA A 140 -15.59 -14.04 -0.08
C ALA A 140 -16.70 -14.16 -1.14
N ALA A 141 -16.74 -13.27 -2.14
CA ALA A 141 -17.71 -13.32 -3.22
C ALA A 141 -17.62 -14.61 -4.04
N VAL A 142 -16.40 -15.06 -4.38
CA VAL A 142 -16.19 -16.33 -5.11
C VAL A 142 -16.57 -17.55 -4.25
N ILE A 143 -16.27 -17.53 -2.95
CA ILE A 143 -16.64 -18.63 -2.04
C ILE A 143 -18.16 -18.76 -1.88
N ARG A 144 -18.88 -17.63 -1.83
CA ARG A 144 -20.36 -17.63 -1.74
C ARG A 144 -21.04 -17.99 -3.07
N GLY A 145 -20.32 -17.95 -4.18
CA GLY A 145 -20.88 -18.15 -5.52
C GLY A 145 -21.49 -16.89 -6.13
N ASP A 146 -21.26 -15.73 -5.52
CA ASP A 146 -21.79 -14.44 -5.98
C ASP A 146 -21.09 -13.98 -7.26
N ALA A 147 -19.81 -14.33 -7.43
CA ALA A 147 -18.97 -13.88 -8.53
C ALA A 147 -18.16 -15.03 -9.16
N SER A 148 -17.83 -14.88 -10.44
CA SER A 148 -16.96 -15.81 -11.17
C SER A 148 -15.57 -15.91 -10.51
N PRO A 149 -14.91 -17.09 -10.52
CA PRO A 149 -13.51 -17.24 -10.13
C PRO A 149 -12.54 -16.30 -10.85
N ASP A 150 -12.92 -15.74 -12.00
CA ASP A 150 -12.11 -14.78 -12.76
C ASP A 150 -11.99 -13.43 -12.02
N LEU A 151 -12.92 -13.11 -11.11
CA LEU A 151 -12.80 -11.92 -10.24
C LEU A 151 -11.50 -11.96 -9.43
N LEU A 152 -11.04 -13.15 -9.03
CA LEU A 152 -9.79 -13.30 -8.28
C LEU A 152 -8.54 -13.03 -9.14
N ASP A 153 -8.63 -13.07 -10.47
CA ASP A 153 -7.50 -12.68 -11.33
C ASP A 153 -7.27 -11.17 -11.30
N SER A 154 -8.32 -10.39 -11.01
CA SER A 154 -8.17 -8.95 -10.79
C SER A 154 -7.30 -8.61 -9.58
N TYR A 155 -7.14 -9.51 -8.60
CA TYR A 155 -6.24 -9.30 -7.47
C TYR A 155 -4.79 -9.13 -7.95
N ALA A 156 -4.34 -10.02 -8.83
CA ALA A 156 -2.98 -9.95 -9.36
C ALA A 156 -2.79 -8.71 -10.24
N SER A 157 -3.72 -8.44 -11.17
CA SER A 157 -3.61 -7.29 -12.08
C SER A 157 -3.68 -5.94 -11.36
N GLU A 158 -4.38 -5.86 -10.23
CA GLU A 158 -4.48 -4.63 -9.44
C GLU A 158 -3.29 -4.44 -8.48
N ARG A 159 -2.83 -5.51 -7.82
CA ARG A 159 -1.86 -5.41 -6.70
C ARG A 159 -0.41 -5.62 -7.09
N GLN A 160 -0.11 -6.43 -8.11
CA GLN A 160 1.27 -6.64 -8.56
C GLN A 160 1.92 -5.34 -9.07
N PRO A 161 1.26 -4.50 -9.88
CA PRO A 161 1.88 -3.24 -10.34
C PRO A 161 2.24 -2.29 -9.19
N ILE A 162 1.41 -2.25 -8.14
CA ILE A 162 1.67 -1.40 -6.97
C ILE A 162 2.87 -1.91 -6.19
N ALA A 163 2.93 -3.22 -5.91
CA ALA A 163 4.08 -3.80 -5.22
C ALA A 163 5.38 -3.57 -6.02
N SER A 164 5.35 -3.74 -7.34
CA SER A 164 6.49 -3.41 -8.20
C SER A 164 6.96 -1.96 -8.03
N GLN A 165 6.03 -1.00 -8.02
CA GLN A 165 6.35 0.41 -7.82
C GLN A 165 6.95 0.70 -6.45
N VAL A 166 6.43 0.05 -5.38
CA VAL A 166 6.98 0.18 -4.03
C VAL A 166 8.39 -0.41 -3.92
N LEU A 167 8.64 -1.54 -4.59
CA LEU A 167 9.97 -2.13 -4.65
C LEU A 167 10.98 -1.22 -5.37
N ASP A 168 10.60 -0.63 -6.50
CA ASP A 168 11.46 0.33 -7.22
C ASP A 168 11.69 1.61 -6.42
N TRP A 169 10.65 2.09 -5.73
CA TRP A 169 10.79 3.19 -4.78
C TRP A 169 11.80 2.88 -3.68
N SER A 170 11.69 1.69 -3.08
CA SER A 170 12.61 1.23 -2.05
C SER A 170 14.04 1.17 -2.58
N ARG A 171 14.28 0.61 -3.77
CA ARG A 171 15.59 0.57 -4.42
C ARG A 171 16.15 1.98 -4.67
N ALA A 172 15.32 2.91 -5.12
CA ALA A 172 15.73 4.30 -5.33
C ALA A 172 16.14 5.00 -4.02
N GLN A 173 15.40 4.76 -2.92
CA GLN A 173 15.77 5.26 -1.60
C GLN A 173 17.13 4.71 -1.15
N VAL A 174 17.39 3.40 -1.34
CA VAL A 174 18.67 2.80 -1.00
C VAL A 174 19.81 3.37 -1.85
N ALA A 175 19.59 3.57 -3.15
CA ALA A 175 20.60 4.17 -4.03
C ALA A 175 21.04 5.58 -3.55
N LEU A 176 20.09 6.37 -3.03
CA LEU A 176 20.37 7.68 -2.42
C LEU A 176 21.11 7.57 -1.08
N MET A 177 20.94 6.47 -0.35
CA MET A 177 21.61 6.23 0.93
C MET A 177 23.06 5.78 0.81
N ARG A 178 23.49 5.27 -0.35
CA ARG A 178 24.87 4.76 -0.55
C ARG A 178 25.91 5.81 -0.15
N PRO A 179 27.00 5.42 0.56
CA PRO A 179 28.03 6.34 1.04
C PRO A 179 28.99 6.76 -0.08
N SER A 180 28.46 7.34 -1.16
CA SER A 180 29.23 7.80 -2.32
C SER A 180 29.06 9.30 -2.54
N ARG A 181 30.09 9.96 -3.10
CA ARG A 181 30.01 11.37 -3.48
C ARG A 181 28.88 11.65 -4.47
N SER A 182 28.67 10.74 -5.42
CA SER A 182 27.61 10.85 -6.43
C SER A 182 26.21 10.75 -5.80
N SER A 183 25.99 9.83 -4.87
CA SER A 183 24.73 9.72 -4.13
C SER A 183 24.46 10.98 -3.32
N ARG A 184 25.50 11.60 -2.72
CA ARG A 184 25.31 12.86 -2.00
C ARG A 184 24.97 14.05 -2.89
N ALA A 185 25.56 14.14 -4.09
CA ALA A 185 25.18 15.16 -5.06
C ALA A 185 23.73 14.96 -5.55
N LEU A 186 23.35 13.72 -5.88
CA LEU A 186 21.99 13.39 -6.30
C LEU A 186 20.97 13.68 -5.19
N GLU A 187 21.29 13.36 -3.95
CA GLU A 187 20.44 13.64 -2.79
C GLU A 187 20.20 15.14 -2.60
N GLY A 188 21.19 16.00 -2.90
CA GLY A 188 21.01 17.45 -2.93
C GLY A 188 19.97 17.89 -3.98
N ILE A 189 20.06 17.37 -5.20
CA ILE A 189 19.11 17.67 -6.28
C ILE A 189 17.68 17.21 -5.90
N ILE A 190 17.56 15.98 -5.37
CA ILE A 190 16.27 15.44 -4.93
C ILE A 190 15.69 16.27 -3.78
N ARG A 191 16.52 16.75 -2.86
CA ARG A 191 16.10 17.66 -1.79
C ARG A 191 15.54 18.96 -2.35
N ASP A 192 16.21 19.57 -3.32
CA ASP A 192 15.76 20.83 -3.94
C ASP A 192 14.41 20.65 -4.64
N LEU A 193 14.23 19.53 -5.36
CA LEU A 193 12.93 19.18 -5.95
C LEU A 193 11.86 18.97 -4.89
N ALA A 194 12.16 18.23 -3.82
CA ALA A 194 11.24 17.97 -2.72
C ALA A 194 10.86 19.24 -1.93
N ALA A 195 11.66 20.31 -2.01
CA ALA A 195 11.35 21.60 -1.42
C ALA A 195 10.32 22.42 -2.21
N THR A 196 9.98 22.01 -3.43
CA THR A 196 8.87 22.59 -4.22
C THR A 196 7.53 21.98 -3.81
N ARG A 197 6.42 22.70 -4.07
CA ARG A 197 5.06 22.18 -3.81
C ARG A 197 4.79 20.90 -4.59
N ASP A 198 5.09 20.91 -5.89
CA ASP A 198 4.79 19.78 -6.78
C ASP A 198 5.67 18.58 -6.45
N GLY A 199 6.96 18.81 -6.15
CA GLY A 199 7.85 17.77 -5.67
C GLY A 199 7.39 17.17 -4.33
N ALA A 200 7.11 18.01 -3.33
CA ALA A 200 6.59 17.55 -2.04
C ALA A 200 5.31 16.71 -2.21
N THR A 201 4.40 17.13 -3.09
CA THR A 201 3.17 16.40 -3.42
C THR A 201 3.49 15.05 -4.05
N TYR A 202 4.37 15.01 -5.04
CA TYR A 202 4.82 13.77 -5.70
C TYR A 202 5.41 12.74 -4.72
N PHE A 203 6.25 13.20 -3.78
CA PHE A 203 6.85 12.34 -2.75
C PHE A 203 5.80 11.86 -1.74
N ALA A 204 4.94 12.76 -1.26
CA ALA A 204 3.90 12.45 -0.28
C ALA A 204 2.89 11.43 -0.84
N GLU A 205 2.46 11.59 -2.09
CA GLU A 205 1.52 10.67 -2.73
C GLU A 205 2.03 9.23 -2.79
N ARG A 206 3.33 9.06 -3.06
CA ARG A 206 3.98 7.74 -3.12
C ARG A 206 4.20 7.14 -1.75
N VAL A 207 4.67 7.93 -0.79
CA VAL A 207 4.95 7.44 0.57
C VAL A 207 3.66 7.05 1.30
N TRP A 208 2.58 7.79 1.10
CA TRP A 208 1.31 7.56 1.79
C TRP A 208 0.34 6.67 1.00
N GLY A 209 0.66 6.31 -0.25
CA GLY A 209 -0.18 5.47 -1.09
C GLY A 209 -1.48 6.14 -1.57
N ILE A 210 -1.68 7.43 -1.30
CA ILE A 210 -2.91 8.16 -1.69
C ILE A 210 -3.03 8.35 -3.21
N GLY A 211 -1.91 8.25 -3.94
CA GLY A 211 -1.88 8.38 -5.40
C GLY A 211 -2.27 7.11 -6.16
N ILE A 212 -2.49 5.98 -5.45
CA ILE A 212 -2.78 4.67 -6.05
C ILE A 212 -4.04 4.74 -6.92
N ARG A 213 -3.95 4.15 -8.12
CA ARG A 213 -5.06 3.98 -9.05
C ARG A 213 -4.95 2.62 -9.76
N TYR A 214 -6.00 1.82 -9.70
CA TYR A 214 -6.15 0.64 -10.54
C TYR A 214 -6.58 1.04 -11.97
N ASP A 215 -6.02 0.38 -12.97
CA ASP A 215 -6.49 0.54 -14.35
C ASP A 215 -7.74 -0.31 -14.56
N LEU A 216 -8.90 0.34 -14.51
CA LEU A 216 -10.20 -0.30 -14.72
C LEU A 216 -10.79 -0.02 -16.11
N GLY A 217 -10.05 0.67 -16.98
CA GLY A 217 -10.46 0.97 -18.37
C GLY A 217 -11.31 2.23 -18.56
N SER A 218 -11.40 3.11 -17.56
CA SER A 218 -12.20 4.34 -17.63
C SER A 218 -11.33 5.62 -17.71
N PRO A 219 -11.70 6.61 -18.55
CA PRO A 219 -11.05 7.91 -18.57
C PRO A 219 -11.40 8.77 -17.34
N GLN A 220 -12.45 8.40 -16.58
CA GLN A 220 -12.89 9.14 -15.41
C GLN A 220 -11.80 9.10 -14.32
N ALA A 221 -11.42 10.27 -13.80
CA ALA A 221 -10.25 10.46 -12.95
C ALA A 221 -10.27 9.72 -11.59
N LEU A 222 -11.44 9.52 -10.99
CA LEU A 222 -11.67 8.80 -9.74
C LEU A 222 -11.79 7.30 -9.92
N VAL A 223 -12.20 6.81 -11.09
CA VAL A 223 -12.31 5.36 -11.33
C VAL A 223 -10.95 4.68 -11.13
N GLY A 224 -10.93 3.66 -10.27
CA GLY A 224 -9.74 2.94 -9.83
C GLY A 224 -9.05 3.54 -8.60
N ARG A 225 -9.49 4.69 -8.07
CA ARG A 225 -8.93 5.32 -6.86
C ARG A 225 -9.78 5.02 -5.63
N SER A 226 -9.20 5.26 -4.45
CA SER A 226 -9.96 5.33 -3.20
C SER A 226 -11.03 6.42 -3.33
N ALA A 227 -12.27 6.08 -2.99
CA ALA A 227 -13.36 7.04 -2.94
C ALA A 227 -13.05 8.13 -1.89
N PRO A 228 -13.26 9.41 -2.22
CA PRO A 228 -13.29 10.48 -1.22
C PRO A 228 -14.32 10.16 -0.14
N ASP A 229 -14.02 10.49 1.11
CA ASP A 229 -14.98 10.33 2.21
C ASP A 229 -16.00 11.48 2.21
N PHE A 230 -16.94 11.42 1.26
CA PHE A 230 -17.97 12.43 1.05
C PHE A 230 -18.78 12.68 2.33
N ALA A 231 -18.90 13.94 2.73
CA ALA A 231 -19.82 14.37 3.78
C ALA A 231 -21.20 14.57 3.17
N LEU A 232 -22.15 13.73 3.57
CA LEU A 232 -23.50 13.69 3.00
C LEU A 232 -24.42 14.67 3.75
N LEU A 233 -25.43 15.21 3.08
CA LEU A 233 -26.33 16.22 3.65
C LEU A 233 -27.23 15.69 4.78
N ASP A 234 -27.31 14.37 4.96
CA ASP A 234 -28.00 13.74 6.10
C ASP A 234 -27.12 13.65 7.37
N GLY A 235 -25.88 14.15 7.30
CA GLY A 235 -24.91 14.15 8.39
C GLY A 235 -24.04 12.91 8.46
N THR A 236 -24.24 11.92 7.59
CA THR A 236 -23.40 10.72 7.49
C THR A 236 -22.20 10.93 6.57
N ARG A 237 -21.28 9.96 6.56
CA ARG A 237 -20.11 9.92 5.67
C ARG A 237 -20.11 8.66 4.83
N LEU A 238 -19.54 8.71 3.61
CA LEU A 238 -19.42 7.53 2.75
C LEU A 238 -18.74 6.34 3.46
N ASN A 239 -17.71 6.59 4.27
CA ASN A 239 -17.02 5.52 4.99
C ASN A 239 -17.90 4.78 6.03
N GLU A 240 -19.01 5.36 6.46
CA GLU A 240 -19.97 4.73 7.38
C GLU A 240 -20.79 3.68 6.64
N HIS A 241 -21.17 3.98 5.39
CA HIS A 241 -21.92 3.08 4.51
C HIS A 241 -21.06 1.89 4.02
N LEU A 242 -19.73 2.04 3.95
CA LEU A 242 -18.82 0.94 3.59
C LEU A 242 -18.61 -0.09 4.71
N ARG A 243 -19.11 0.15 5.94
CA ARG A 243 -18.91 -0.76 7.08
C ARG A 243 -19.72 -2.06 6.97
N SER A 244 -20.74 -2.10 6.11
CA SER A 244 -21.49 -3.32 5.78
C SER A 244 -20.66 -4.34 5.00
N CYS A 245 -19.50 -3.93 4.45
CA CYS A 245 -18.72 -4.69 3.48
C CYS A 245 -19.48 -4.99 2.17
N HIS A 246 -20.56 -4.28 1.90
CA HIS A 246 -21.21 -4.24 0.59
C HIS A 246 -20.54 -3.21 -0.32
N ALA A 247 -20.83 -3.30 -1.62
CA ALA A 247 -20.59 -2.16 -2.49
C ALA A 247 -21.61 -1.06 -2.18
N VAL A 248 -21.29 0.18 -2.51
CA VAL A 248 -22.19 1.33 -2.34
C VAL A 248 -22.42 2.00 -3.70
N LEU A 249 -23.68 2.15 -4.09
CA LEU A 249 -24.09 3.05 -5.18
C LEU A 249 -24.54 4.37 -4.55
N LEU A 250 -23.69 5.38 -4.62
CA LEU A 250 -23.97 6.73 -4.15
C LEU A 250 -24.52 7.58 -5.30
N ASP A 251 -25.71 8.11 -5.12
CA ASP A 251 -26.46 8.90 -6.09
C ASP A 251 -26.82 10.26 -5.49
N PHE A 252 -26.15 11.31 -5.96
CA PHE A 252 -26.32 12.66 -5.43
C PHE A 252 -27.62 13.32 -5.89
N ASP A 253 -28.25 12.80 -6.94
CA ASP A 253 -29.46 13.39 -7.54
C ASP A 253 -30.74 12.56 -7.28
N ALA A 254 -30.65 11.48 -6.48
CA ALA A 254 -31.77 10.59 -6.10
C ALA A 254 -32.63 10.12 -7.29
N ARG A 255 -31.97 9.62 -8.34
CA ARG A 255 -32.55 9.21 -9.61
C ARG A 255 -33.26 7.84 -9.46
N PRO A 256 -34.58 7.74 -9.74
CA PRO A 256 -35.32 6.48 -9.59
C PRO A 256 -34.74 5.30 -10.37
N MET A 257 -34.15 5.58 -11.54
CA MET A 257 -33.48 4.57 -12.37
C MET A 257 -32.34 3.87 -11.62
N LEU A 258 -31.52 4.61 -10.86
CA LEU A 258 -30.40 4.04 -10.11
C LEU A 258 -30.88 3.16 -8.95
N GLY A 259 -31.94 3.59 -8.26
CA GLY A 259 -32.59 2.77 -7.23
C GLY A 259 -33.11 1.43 -7.80
N ASN A 260 -33.81 1.46 -8.93
CA ASN A 260 -34.34 0.26 -9.58
C ASN A 260 -33.24 -0.73 -10.02
N VAL A 261 -32.08 -0.23 -10.44
CA VAL A 261 -30.91 -1.07 -10.76
C VAL A 261 -30.36 -1.69 -9.47
N ALA A 262 -30.16 -0.87 -8.42
CA ALA A 262 -29.56 -1.33 -7.18
C ALA A 262 -30.40 -2.39 -6.45
N GLU A 263 -31.73 -2.31 -6.53
CA GLU A 263 -32.65 -3.30 -5.94
C GLU A 263 -32.35 -4.73 -6.43
N ARG A 264 -31.88 -4.92 -7.67
CA ARG A 264 -31.54 -6.23 -8.24
C ARG A 264 -30.33 -6.90 -7.56
N TRP A 265 -29.53 -6.14 -6.82
CA TRP A 265 -28.34 -6.58 -6.05
C TRP A 265 -28.41 -6.20 -4.57
N SER A 266 -29.61 -6.04 -4.01
CA SER A 266 -29.82 -5.56 -2.63
C SER A 266 -29.18 -6.41 -1.52
N ASP A 267 -28.74 -7.63 -1.82
CA ASP A 267 -27.98 -8.50 -0.93
C ASP A 267 -26.49 -8.14 -0.82
N ARG A 268 -25.98 -7.31 -1.75
CA ARG A 268 -24.54 -6.99 -1.88
C ARG A 268 -24.23 -5.55 -2.30
N LEU A 269 -25.24 -4.75 -2.57
CA LEU A 269 -25.15 -3.35 -2.99
C LEU A 269 -26.09 -2.48 -2.16
N ASP A 270 -25.51 -1.57 -1.40
CA ASP A 270 -26.24 -0.56 -0.64
C ASP A 270 -26.46 0.67 -1.53
N TYR A 271 -27.71 1.13 -1.67
CA TYR A 271 -28.07 2.33 -2.41
C TYR A 271 -28.21 3.53 -1.47
N VAL A 272 -27.46 4.59 -1.73
CA VAL A 272 -27.46 5.82 -0.94
C VAL A 272 -27.84 6.99 -1.84
N ALA A 273 -29.05 7.51 -1.66
CA ALA A 273 -29.61 8.61 -2.43
C ALA A 273 -29.59 9.91 -1.62
N VAL A 274 -28.39 10.48 -1.43
CA VAL A 274 -28.17 11.67 -0.62
C VAL A 274 -27.11 12.54 -1.30
N ASP A 275 -27.39 13.83 -1.45
CA ASP A 275 -26.42 14.80 -1.96
C ASP A 275 -25.27 15.03 -0.95
N ALA A 276 -24.18 15.64 -1.38
CA ALA A 276 -22.99 15.90 -0.55
C ALA A 276 -22.67 17.40 -0.43
N GLU A 277 -21.94 17.77 0.62
CA GLU A 277 -21.42 19.14 0.78
C GLU A 277 -20.53 19.56 -0.40
N ASP A 278 -19.70 18.63 -0.91
CA ASP A 278 -18.93 18.76 -2.15
C ASP A 278 -18.93 17.45 -2.93
N ARG A 279 -19.72 17.40 -4.01
CA ARG A 279 -19.81 16.24 -4.91
C ARG A 279 -18.69 16.17 -5.95
N MET A 280 -17.76 17.13 -5.97
CA MET A 280 -16.65 17.20 -6.94
C MET A 280 -17.09 17.15 -8.41
N GLY A 281 -18.30 17.67 -8.70
CA GLY A 281 -18.89 17.65 -10.04
C GLY A 281 -19.50 16.31 -10.46
N LEU A 282 -19.57 15.31 -9.58
CA LEU A 282 -20.18 14.01 -9.86
C LEU A 282 -21.71 14.06 -9.71
N SER A 283 -22.39 13.18 -10.42
CA SER A 283 -23.79 12.85 -10.19
C SER A 283 -23.98 11.52 -9.46
N ALA A 284 -23.15 10.52 -9.73
CA ALA A 284 -23.22 9.22 -9.05
C ALA A 284 -21.88 8.47 -9.12
N LEU A 285 -21.68 7.51 -8.22
CA LEU A 285 -20.54 6.60 -8.22
C LEU A 285 -20.86 5.24 -7.59
N LEU A 286 -20.23 4.20 -8.13
CA LEU A 286 -20.22 2.85 -7.58
C LEU A 286 -18.89 2.62 -6.89
N VAL A 287 -18.93 2.30 -5.59
CA VAL A 287 -17.77 2.05 -4.75
C VAL A 287 -17.75 0.59 -4.34
N ARG A 288 -16.64 -0.09 -4.58
CA ARG A 288 -16.41 -1.50 -4.18
C ARG A 288 -16.30 -1.62 -2.65
N PRO A 289 -16.44 -2.85 -2.11
CA PRO A 289 -16.25 -3.11 -0.67
C PRO A 289 -14.87 -2.71 -0.12
N ASP A 290 -13.85 -2.60 -0.97
CA ASP A 290 -12.51 -2.11 -0.58
C ASP A 290 -12.36 -0.59 -0.66
N GLY A 291 -13.46 0.15 -0.87
CA GLY A 291 -13.49 1.61 -0.94
C GLY A 291 -13.02 2.19 -2.28
N ILE A 292 -12.80 1.34 -3.29
CA ILE A 292 -12.33 1.78 -4.61
C ILE A 292 -13.51 2.10 -5.53
N VAL A 293 -13.45 3.24 -6.21
CA VAL A 293 -14.45 3.64 -7.21
C VAL A 293 -14.34 2.72 -8.44
N ALA A 294 -15.38 1.92 -8.68
CA ALA A 294 -15.50 1.03 -9.83
C ALA A 294 -16.07 1.75 -11.06
N TRP A 295 -17.00 2.68 -10.84
CA TRP A 295 -17.66 3.48 -11.86
C TRP A 295 -18.05 4.84 -11.27
N ALA A 296 -18.04 5.89 -12.10
CA ALA A 296 -18.45 7.24 -11.69
C ALA A 296 -18.95 8.02 -12.91
N CYS A 297 -19.91 8.91 -12.68
CA CYS A 297 -20.51 9.75 -13.71
C CYS A 297 -20.65 11.20 -13.22
N ASP A 298 -20.37 12.17 -14.09
CA ASP A 298 -20.52 13.61 -13.89
C ASP A 298 -21.75 14.20 -14.62
N ALA A 299 -22.51 13.35 -15.31
CA ALA A 299 -23.67 13.71 -16.12
C ALA A 299 -24.86 12.77 -15.84
N THR A 300 -25.73 12.58 -16.84
CA THR A 300 -26.80 11.58 -16.77
C THR A 300 -26.18 10.17 -16.87
N PRO A 301 -26.51 9.23 -15.97
CA PRO A 301 -25.90 7.91 -15.96
C PRO A 301 -26.45 7.09 -17.12
N ASP A 302 -25.60 6.28 -17.73
CA ASP A 302 -26.04 5.21 -18.60
C ASP A 302 -26.35 3.96 -17.76
N GLU A 303 -27.59 3.48 -17.81
CA GLU A 303 -28.02 2.28 -17.10
C GLU A 303 -27.19 1.05 -17.51
N ALA A 304 -26.90 0.91 -18.80
CA ALA A 304 -26.18 -0.24 -19.32
C ALA A 304 -24.71 -0.25 -18.86
N GLU A 305 -24.06 0.92 -18.84
CA GLU A 305 -22.68 1.06 -18.36
C GLU A 305 -22.59 0.75 -16.85
N LEU A 306 -23.54 1.24 -16.07
CA LEU A 306 -23.62 0.94 -14.65
C LEU A 306 -23.85 -0.55 -14.40
N GLU A 307 -24.81 -1.16 -15.10
CA GLU A 307 -25.13 -2.58 -14.95
C GLU A 307 -23.95 -3.46 -15.35
N GLU A 308 -23.23 -3.14 -16.43
CA GLU A 308 -21.98 -3.81 -16.81
C GLU A 308 -20.94 -3.73 -15.69
N SER A 309 -20.77 -2.55 -15.08
CA SER A 309 -19.85 -2.37 -13.96
C SER A 309 -20.29 -3.17 -12.72
N ILE A 310 -21.58 -3.18 -12.38
CA ILE A 310 -22.10 -3.95 -11.25
C ILE A 310 -21.86 -5.43 -11.49
N VAL A 311 -22.21 -5.96 -12.66
CA VAL A 311 -22.02 -7.38 -13.01
C VAL A 311 -20.54 -7.77 -12.96
N ARG A 312 -19.65 -6.90 -13.46
CA ARG A 312 -18.19 -7.13 -13.43
C ARG A 312 -17.66 -7.35 -12.01
N TRP A 313 -18.15 -6.60 -11.03
CA TRP A 313 -17.59 -6.60 -9.67
C TRP A 313 -18.39 -7.44 -8.69
N LEU A 314 -19.71 -7.48 -8.82
CA LEU A 314 -20.63 -8.12 -7.87
C LEU A 314 -21.30 -9.38 -8.43
N GLY A 315 -21.08 -9.70 -9.71
CA GLY A 315 -21.71 -10.82 -10.41
C GLY A 315 -23.15 -10.56 -10.83
N VAL A 316 -23.82 -11.60 -11.35
CA VAL A 316 -25.20 -11.49 -11.85
C VAL A 316 -26.20 -11.23 -10.73
N SER A 317 -27.34 -10.64 -11.08
CA SER A 317 -28.38 -10.27 -10.12
C SER A 317 -29.00 -11.49 -9.44
N VAL A 318 -29.51 -11.30 -8.22
CA VAL A 318 -30.24 -12.35 -7.48
C VAL A 318 -31.49 -12.80 -8.26
N LEU A 319 -32.12 -11.86 -8.96
CA LEU A 319 -33.32 -12.10 -9.78
C LEU A 319 -33.06 -12.94 -11.04
N GLU A 320 -31.82 -13.02 -11.51
CA GLU A 320 -31.42 -13.90 -12.60
C GLU A 320 -31.04 -15.30 -12.12
N LEU A 321 -30.46 -15.42 -10.92
CA LEU A 321 -30.13 -16.71 -10.30
C LEU A 321 -31.38 -17.52 -9.90
N GLU A 322 -32.51 -16.85 -9.65
CA GLU A 322 -33.80 -17.48 -9.33
C GLU A 322 -34.61 -17.92 -10.55
N ARG A 323 -34.18 -17.62 -11.79
CA ARG A 323 -34.83 -18.18 -12.99
C ARG A 323 -34.32 -19.61 -13.17
N PRO A 324 -35.14 -20.65 -12.96
CA PRO A 324 -34.71 -22.01 -13.29
C PRO A 324 -34.50 -22.06 -14.80
N ASP A 325 -33.41 -22.70 -15.22
CA ASP A 325 -33.19 -23.11 -16.61
C ASP A 325 -34.51 -23.71 -17.15
N CYS A 326 -35.20 -22.95 -18.00
CA CYS A 326 -36.22 -23.52 -18.86
C CYS A 326 -35.45 -24.34 -19.91
N GLY A 327 -35.25 -25.61 -19.60
CA GLY A 327 -34.60 -26.60 -20.46
C GLY A 327 -35.31 -26.84 -21.79
#